data_AF-A0A6N0LUQ7-F1
#
_entry.id   AF-A0A6N0LUQ7-F1
#
_cell.length_a   1.000
_cell.length_b   1.000
_cell.length_c   1.000
_cell.angle_alpha   90.00
_cell.angle_beta   90.00
_cell.angle_gamma   90.00
#
_symmetry.space_group_name_H-M   'P 1'
#
loop_
_entity.id
_entity.type
_entity.pdbx_description
1 polymer ?
#
loop_
_entity_poly.entity_id
_entity_poly.type
_entity_poly.pdbx_seq_one_letter_code
_entity_poly.pdbx_strand_id
1 'polypeptide(L)'
;MPDQSSPNNDPPSQEGNLAQQLPPQNQVAAPIFTNWLEVLSFLLRTKHGLLLISILIIVVGAIVSFSLYITRPDQIEITTKAGNITLKRGNKQDAILLLNPVGGKNTPWVSTGIMVKANDKVTITASGRVNTSLKRVVKAAQTDEKLESPWVSPEGSDPDEDLPRDRIKSTVMPSANGAYYGYGMLIAAIKDSTKQIKNIENIGENKEFTIKTDGELVLTVNDIWLSSDMKDVYAPPFNDDNFRYYLSLAALKSEDSNSWSEKMKREKAHQEYQNRLRAWNYIADNKNCNVWYNDNIGAFSVSVSGNK
;
A
#
# COMPACT_ATOMS: atom_id res chain seq x y z
N MET A 1 75.19 86.53 67.15
CA MET A 1 76.12 86.08 66.09
C MET A 1 77.45 85.83 66.79
N PRO A 2 78.10 84.65 66.71
CA PRO A 2 78.10 83.65 65.63
C PRO A 2 77.96 82.18 66.12
N ASP A 3 78.05 81.26 65.16
CA ASP A 3 78.66 79.91 65.12
C ASP A 3 78.39 78.75 66.13
N GLN A 4 78.21 77.59 65.48
CA GLN A 4 78.64 76.22 65.78
C GLN A 4 78.17 75.45 67.03
N SER A 5 77.50 74.32 66.79
CA SER A 5 78.05 72.98 67.10
C SER A 5 77.11 71.84 66.64
N SER A 6 77.71 70.79 66.07
CA SER A 6 77.12 69.53 65.57
C SER A 6 76.33 68.74 66.64
N PRO A 7 75.55 67.70 66.25
CA PRO A 7 76.16 66.36 66.30
C PRO A 7 75.64 65.28 65.31
N ASN A 8 76.52 64.29 65.11
CA ASN A 8 76.34 62.85 64.96
C ASN A 8 75.48 62.25 63.83
N ASN A 9 76.21 61.60 62.91
CA ASN A 9 75.74 60.54 62.02
C ASN A 9 75.97 59.17 62.70
N ASP A 10 74.91 58.40 62.86
CA ASP A 10 74.94 56.93 62.96
C ASP A 10 73.97 56.35 61.91
N PRO A 11 74.31 55.26 61.21
CA PRO A 11 73.49 54.70 60.13
C PRO A 11 72.47 53.67 60.65
N PRO A 12 71.27 53.55 60.07
CA PRO A 12 70.42 52.40 60.32
C PRO A 12 70.79 51.22 59.41
N SER A 13 71.02 50.10 60.09
CA SER A 13 71.09 48.72 59.63
C SER A 13 70.01 48.33 58.61
N GLN A 14 70.44 47.81 57.44
CA GLN A 14 69.60 47.05 56.53
C GLN A 14 69.51 45.60 57.00
N GLU A 15 68.36 45.21 57.53
CA GLU A 15 67.94 43.81 57.60
C GLU A 15 67.35 43.41 56.24
N GLY A 16 67.99 42.44 55.58
CA GLY A 16 67.39 41.69 54.48
C GLY A 16 66.55 40.54 55.03
N ASN A 17 65.43 40.25 54.37
CA ASN A 17 64.83 38.92 54.40
C ASN A 17 64.06 38.60 53.11
N LEU A 18 64.72 37.78 52.27
CA LEU A 18 64.21 36.63 51.53
C LEU A 18 62.76 36.66 51.01
N ALA A 19 62.59 37.15 49.79
CA ALA A 19 61.51 36.72 48.90
C ALA A 19 62.00 35.55 48.03
N GLN A 20 61.44 34.36 48.24
CA GLN A 20 61.60 33.20 47.36
C GLN A 20 61.05 33.52 45.97
N GLN A 21 61.93 33.57 44.95
CA GLN A 21 61.51 33.49 43.55
C GLN A 21 61.11 32.04 43.23
N LEU A 22 59.82 31.81 42.98
CA LEU A 22 59.33 30.61 42.31
C LEU A 22 59.86 30.58 40.86
N PRO A 23 60.18 29.40 40.30
CA PRO A 23 60.65 29.29 38.92
C PRO A 23 59.56 29.77 37.96
N PRO A 24 59.92 30.38 36.81
CA PRO A 24 58.97 30.83 35.83
C PRO A 24 58.15 29.64 35.32
N GLN A 25 56.83 29.71 35.48
CA GLN A 25 55.92 28.82 34.77
C GLN A 25 56.17 29.00 33.28
N ASN A 26 56.66 27.95 32.61
CA ASN A 26 56.69 27.84 31.16
C ASN A 26 55.24 27.88 30.65
N GLN A 27 54.71 29.09 30.45
CA GLN A 27 53.48 29.28 29.70
C GLN A 27 53.83 29.07 28.24
N VAL A 28 53.57 27.86 27.74
CA VAL A 28 53.56 27.60 26.29
C VAL A 28 52.44 28.46 25.73
N ALA A 29 52.80 29.61 25.14
CA ALA A 29 51.85 30.50 24.50
C ALA A 29 51.13 29.71 23.38
N ALA A 30 49.82 29.54 23.53
CA ALA A 30 49.01 28.94 22.48
C ALA A 30 49.05 29.86 21.25
N PRO A 31 49.28 29.32 20.03
CA PRO A 31 49.29 30.13 18.83
C PRO A 31 47.90 30.75 18.60
N ILE A 32 47.87 32.07 18.41
CA ILE A 32 46.67 32.82 18.03
C ILE A 32 46.64 32.87 16.51
N PHE A 33 45.62 32.30 15.89
CA PHE A 33 45.44 32.31 14.44
C PHE A 33 44.42 33.37 14.05
N THR A 34 44.74 34.18 13.04
CA THR A 34 43.86 35.27 12.57
C THR A 34 42.95 34.84 11.43
N ASN A 35 43.28 33.73 10.75
CA ASN A 35 42.48 33.16 9.68
C ASN A 35 42.70 31.63 9.56
N TRP A 36 41.82 30.96 8.81
CA TRP A 36 41.84 29.50 8.66
C TRP A 36 43.04 28.98 7.87
N LEU A 37 43.65 29.80 7.00
CA LEU A 37 44.84 29.43 6.22
C LEU A 37 46.06 29.26 7.13
N GLU A 38 46.19 30.11 8.15
CA GLU A 38 47.26 30.00 9.14
C GLU A 38 47.15 28.72 9.96
N VAL A 39 45.93 28.35 10.38
CA VAL A 39 45.64 27.07 11.05
C VAL A 39 46.04 25.90 10.16
N LEU A 40 45.67 25.94 8.87
CA LEU A 40 45.97 24.87 7.92
C LEU A 40 47.49 24.73 7.71
N SER A 41 48.19 25.86 7.57
CA SER A 41 49.65 25.90 7.39
C SER A 41 50.40 25.37 8.62
N PHE A 42 49.89 25.66 9.82
CA PHE A 42 50.44 25.17 11.09
C PHE A 42 50.23 23.67 11.25
N LEU A 43 49.03 23.16 10.90
CA LEU A 43 48.75 21.73 10.88
C LEU A 43 49.62 21.01 9.83
N LEU A 44 49.83 21.57 8.65
CA LEU A 44 50.70 20.95 7.64
C LEU A 44 52.19 20.90 8.04
N ARG A 45 52.64 21.82 8.90
CA ARG A 45 54.04 21.90 9.35
C ARG A 45 54.35 21.07 10.60
N THR A 46 53.34 20.63 11.34
CA THR A 46 53.55 19.87 12.58
C THR A 46 53.64 18.36 12.28
N LYS A 47 54.55 17.64 12.96
CA LYS A 47 54.72 16.18 12.80
C LYS A 47 53.41 15.38 12.95
N HIS A 48 52.45 15.90 13.71
CA HIS A 48 51.15 15.29 13.95
C HIS A 48 50.00 15.92 13.17
N GLY A 49 50.19 17.05 12.49
CA GLY A 49 49.08 17.73 11.86
C GLY A 49 48.61 17.08 10.55
N LEU A 50 49.47 16.30 9.86
CA LEU A 50 49.03 15.36 8.81
C LEU A 50 48.07 14.29 9.35
N LEU A 51 48.32 13.80 10.56
CA LEU A 51 47.46 12.80 11.22
C LEU A 51 46.13 13.43 11.65
N LEU A 52 46.15 14.66 12.19
CA LEU A 52 44.93 15.42 12.51
C LEU A 52 44.09 15.72 11.26
N ILE A 53 44.71 16.12 10.16
CA ILE A 53 44.02 16.33 8.87
C ILE A 53 43.40 15.02 8.38
N SER A 54 44.11 13.90 8.49
CA SER A 54 43.60 12.58 8.10
C SER A 54 42.39 12.15 8.94
N ILE A 55 42.44 12.35 10.26
CA ILE A 55 41.31 12.09 11.15
C ILE A 55 40.12 12.98 10.80
N LEU A 56 40.35 14.28 10.56
CA LEU A 56 39.30 15.22 10.18
C LEU A 56 38.63 14.79 8.87
N ILE A 57 39.40 14.37 7.87
CA ILE A 57 38.86 13.85 6.60
C ILE A 57 38.01 12.60 6.84
N ILE A 58 38.44 11.67 7.69
CA ILE A 58 37.67 10.46 8.02
C ILE A 58 36.36 10.83 8.73
N VAL A 59 36.41 11.74 9.71
CA VAL A 59 35.22 12.17 10.46
C VAL A 59 34.23 12.88 9.55
N VAL A 60 34.71 13.83 8.73
CA VAL A 60 33.87 14.53 7.75
C VAL A 60 33.31 13.55 6.72
N GLY A 61 34.13 12.64 6.21
CA GLY A 61 33.71 11.59 5.29
C GLY A 61 32.64 10.66 5.90
N ALA A 62 32.76 10.32 7.17
CA ALA A 62 31.78 9.52 7.91
C ALA A 62 30.46 10.28 8.09
N ILE A 63 30.52 11.57 8.48
CA ILE A 63 29.33 12.42 8.59
C ILE A 63 28.63 12.55 7.25
N VAL A 64 29.35 12.85 6.16
CA VAL A 64 28.79 12.95 4.82
C VAL A 64 28.19 11.62 4.38
N SER A 65 28.87 10.50 4.61
CA SER A 65 28.36 9.17 4.26
C SER A 65 27.11 8.80 5.05
N PHE A 66 27.06 9.15 6.33
CA PHE A 66 25.89 8.94 7.19
C PHE A 66 24.72 9.85 6.80
N SER A 67 24.99 11.12 6.49
CA SER A 67 24.00 12.05 5.94
C SER A 67 23.45 11.57 4.60
N LEU A 68 24.29 11.04 3.70
CA LEU A 68 23.86 10.44 2.44
C LEU A 68 23.07 9.14 2.65
N TYR A 69 23.40 8.36 3.68
CA TYR A 69 22.67 7.15 4.04
C TYR A 69 21.26 7.49 4.57
N ILE A 70 21.13 8.53 5.40
CA ILE A 70 19.82 8.98 5.93
C ILE A 70 19.00 9.71 4.86
N THR A 71 19.63 10.48 3.98
CA THR A 71 18.93 11.24 2.92
C THR A 71 18.71 10.45 1.64
N ARG A 72 19.16 9.18 1.58
CA ARG A 72 18.89 8.31 0.43
C ARG A 72 17.37 8.23 0.24
N PRO A 73 16.84 8.66 -0.92
CA PRO A 73 15.42 8.54 -1.19
C PRO A 73 15.05 7.07 -1.13
N ASP A 74 13.96 6.77 -0.43
CA ASP A 74 13.39 5.43 -0.40
C ASP A 74 13.25 4.92 -1.84
N GLN A 75 13.81 3.73 -2.10
CA GLN A 75 13.67 3.12 -3.41
C GLN A 75 12.18 2.90 -3.67
N ILE A 76 11.70 3.46 -4.77
CA ILE A 76 10.33 3.25 -5.25
C ILE A 76 10.36 2.02 -6.15
N GLU A 77 9.88 0.90 -5.64
CA GLU A 77 9.64 -0.28 -6.48
C GLU A 77 8.30 -0.12 -7.18
N ILE A 78 8.31 -0.15 -8.51
CA ILE A 78 7.10 -0.11 -9.35
C ILE A 78 6.86 -1.52 -9.88
N THR A 79 5.74 -2.14 -9.51
CA THR A 79 5.30 -3.41 -10.08
C THR A 79 4.03 -3.19 -10.88
N THR A 80 4.02 -3.65 -12.14
CA THR A 80 2.82 -3.67 -12.97
C THR A 80 2.35 -5.09 -13.18
N LYS A 81 1.13 -5.41 -12.71
CA LYS A 81 0.51 -6.71 -12.93
C LYS A 81 -0.96 -6.53 -13.25
N ALA A 82 -1.39 -7.00 -14.42
CA ALA A 82 -2.79 -6.98 -14.86
C ALA A 82 -3.47 -5.59 -14.81
N GLY A 83 -2.73 -4.50 -15.04
CA GLY A 83 -3.28 -3.13 -14.99
C GLY A 83 -3.22 -2.44 -13.61
N ASN A 84 -2.68 -3.12 -12.59
CA ASN A 84 -2.42 -2.55 -11.27
C ASN A 84 -0.99 -2.00 -11.22
N ILE A 85 -0.83 -0.80 -10.66
CA ILE A 85 0.46 -0.17 -10.37
C ILE A 85 0.64 -0.20 -8.85
N THR A 86 1.54 -1.05 -8.37
CA THR A 86 1.92 -1.05 -6.95
C THR A 86 3.19 -0.24 -6.79
N LEU A 87 3.14 0.73 -5.88
CA LEU A 87 4.24 1.60 -5.49
C LEU A 87 4.66 1.23 -4.06
N LYS A 88 5.88 0.74 -3.87
CA LYS A 88 6.41 0.46 -2.54
C LYS A 88 7.48 1.47 -2.18
N ARG A 89 7.38 2.08 -1.00
CA ARG A 89 8.32 3.08 -0.48
C ARG A 89 8.66 2.75 0.97
N GLY A 90 9.86 2.19 1.20
CA GLY A 90 10.26 1.73 2.54
C GLY A 90 9.27 0.70 3.11
N ASN A 91 8.66 1.02 4.27
CA ASN A 91 7.61 0.20 4.89
C ASN A 91 6.18 0.52 4.42
N LYS A 92 6.00 1.60 3.64
CA LYS A 92 4.70 1.97 3.07
C LYS A 92 4.50 1.26 1.74
N GLN A 93 3.29 0.75 1.55
CA GLN A 93 2.88 0.13 0.31
C GLN A 93 1.60 0.80 -0.17
N ASP A 94 1.69 1.46 -1.31
CA ASP A 94 0.57 2.07 -1.99
C ASP A 94 0.23 1.25 -3.25
N ALA A 95 -1.04 1.12 -3.58
CA ALA A 95 -1.49 0.50 -4.83
C ALA A 95 -2.49 1.41 -5.52
N ILE A 96 -2.22 1.73 -6.79
CA ILE A 96 -3.14 2.42 -7.67
C ILE A 96 -3.63 1.42 -8.71
N LEU A 97 -4.93 1.25 -8.82
CA LEU A 97 -5.54 0.23 -9.67
C LEU A 97 -6.79 0.76 -10.36
N LEU A 98 -6.96 0.35 -11.62
CA LEU A 98 -8.20 0.51 -12.34
C LEU A 98 -9.04 -0.76 -12.12
N LEU A 99 -9.98 -0.68 -11.19
CA LEU A 99 -10.86 -1.78 -10.86
C LEU A 99 -12.01 -1.83 -11.87
N ASN A 100 -11.98 -2.82 -12.75
CA ASN A 100 -13.16 -3.16 -13.54
C ASN A 100 -14.10 -4.03 -12.70
N PRO A 101 -15.40 -3.76 -12.72
CA PRO A 101 -16.42 -4.58 -12.06
C PRO A 101 -16.46 -6.07 -12.46
N VAL A 102 -15.84 -6.52 -13.56
CA VAL A 102 -15.75 -7.96 -13.90
C VAL A 102 -14.81 -8.78 -13.01
N GLY A 103 -14.03 -8.15 -12.12
CA GLY A 103 -13.16 -8.85 -11.19
C GLY A 103 -11.87 -9.43 -11.82
N GLY A 104 -11.33 -10.48 -11.22
CA GLY A 104 -10.06 -11.12 -11.59
C GLY A 104 -10.20 -12.42 -12.42
N LYS A 105 -9.05 -12.95 -12.85
CA LYS A 105 -8.94 -14.04 -13.83
C LYS A 105 -9.76 -15.30 -13.50
N ASN A 106 -10.01 -15.65 -12.24
CA ASN A 106 -10.85 -16.81 -11.85
C ASN A 106 -11.69 -16.52 -10.60
N THR A 107 -11.93 -15.25 -10.30
CA THR A 107 -12.52 -14.81 -9.03
C THR A 107 -13.04 -13.39 -9.20
N PRO A 108 -14.19 -13.01 -8.60
CA PRO A 108 -14.64 -11.62 -8.61
C PRO A 108 -13.67 -10.69 -7.86
N TRP A 109 -12.88 -11.25 -6.94
CA TRP A 109 -11.87 -10.52 -6.18
C TRP A 109 -10.59 -10.23 -6.98
N VAL A 110 -10.21 -8.96 -7.03
CA VAL A 110 -8.98 -8.44 -7.62
C VAL A 110 -7.93 -8.26 -6.53
N SER A 111 -6.74 -8.84 -6.76
CA SER A 111 -5.59 -8.68 -5.89
C SER A 111 -5.04 -7.25 -5.97
N THR A 112 -4.81 -6.62 -4.82
CA THR A 112 -4.08 -5.35 -4.72
C THR A 112 -2.56 -5.55 -4.67
N GLY A 113 -2.10 -6.77 -4.37
CA GLY A 113 -0.71 -7.09 -4.06
C GLY A 113 -0.23 -6.60 -2.70
N ILE A 114 -1.11 -6.01 -1.88
CA ILE A 114 -0.78 -5.52 -0.54
C ILE A 114 -1.03 -6.65 0.48
N MET A 115 0.04 -7.03 1.16
CA MET A 115 -0.01 -7.96 2.29
C MET A 115 -0.16 -7.17 3.58
N VAL A 116 -1.21 -7.47 4.34
CA VAL A 116 -1.58 -6.80 5.58
C VAL A 116 -1.52 -7.76 6.77
N LYS A 117 -1.27 -7.20 7.95
CA LYS A 117 -1.32 -7.88 9.25
C LYS A 117 -2.47 -7.36 10.08
N ALA A 118 -2.91 -8.16 11.05
CA ALA A 118 -3.87 -7.73 12.05
C ALA A 118 -3.37 -6.46 12.75
N ASN A 119 -4.29 -5.49 12.92
CA ASN A 119 -4.08 -4.14 13.43
C ASN A 119 -3.44 -3.13 12.48
N ASP A 120 -3.06 -3.52 11.26
CA ASP A 120 -2.65 -2.55 10.24
C ASP A 120 -3.82 -1.58 9.94
N LYS A 121 -3.49 -0.32 9.68
CA LYS A 121 -4.46 0.68 9.20
C LYS A 121 -4.36 0.82 7.70
N VAL A 122 -5.50 0.71 7.03
CA VAL A 122 -5.61 0.83 5.58
C VAL A 122 -6.58 1.95 5.25
N THR A 123 -6.15 2.82 4.35
CA THR A 123 -6.99 3.85 3.74
C THR A 123 -7.21 3.48 2.27
N ILE A 124 -8.46 3.46 1.82
CA ILE A 124 -8.82 3.23 0.43
C ILE A 124 -9.63 4.42 -0.05
N THR A 125 -9.21 5.01 -1.17
CA THR A 125 -9.95 6.03 -1.88
C THR A 125 -10.28 5.56 -3.28
N ALA A 126 -11.47 5.90 -3.77
CA ALA A 126 -11.95 5.48 -5.06
C ALA A 126 -12.73 6.60 -5.76
N SER A 127 -12.62 6.65 -7.08
CA SER A 127 -13.42 7.54 -7.91
C SER A 127 -13.76 6.87 -9.24
N GLY A 128 -14.69 7.45 -10.00
CA GLY A 128 -15.16 6.91 -11.27
C GLY A 128 -16.58 6.38 -11.17
N ARG A 129 -17.04 5.72 -12.23
CA ARG A 129 -18.37 5.12 -12.29
C ARG A 129 -18.33 3.81 -13.03
N VAL A 130 -19.20 2.91 -12.59
CA VAL A 130 -19.41 1.61 -13.22
C VAL A 130 -20.86 1.44 -13.59
N ASN A 131 -21.13 0.68 -14.62
CA ASN A 131 -22.43 0.15 -14.93
C ASN A 131 -22.35 -1.37 -14.81
N THR A 132 -23.27 -1.96 -14.06
CA THR A 132 -23.32 -3.41 -13.84
C THR A 132 -24.23 -4.18 -14.79
N SER A 133 -24.53 -3.60 -15.96
CA SER A 133 -25.13 -4.32 -17.08
C SER A 133 -24.88 -3.65 -18.44
N LEU A 134 -23.81 -4.08 -19.13
CA LEU A 134 -23.55 -3.71 -20.53
C LEU A 134 -24.75 -3.99 -21.43
N LYS A 135 -25.49 -5.09 -21.21
CA LYS A 135 -26.71 -5.41 -21.97
C LYS A 135 -27.69 -4.26 -21.99
N ARG A 136 -27.95 -3.71 -20.80
CA ARG A 136 -28.95 -2.66 -20.59
C ARG A 136 -28.48 -1.36 -21.17
N VAL A 137 -27.18 -1.07 -21.08
CA VAL A 137 -26.57 0.08 -21.75
C VAL A 137 -26.75 -0.02 -23.27
N VAL A 138 -26.44 -1.17 -23.87
CA VAL A 138 -26.61 -1.38 -25.31
C VAL A 138 -28.08 -1.32 -25.71
N LYS A 139 -28.97 -1.99 -24.98
CA LYS A 139 -30.40 -1.97 -25.25
C LYS A 139 -30.95 -0.55 -25.19
N ALA A 140 -30.70 0.18 -24.08
CA ALA A 140 -31.14 1.56 -23.91
C ALA A 140 -30.64 2.47 -25.04
N ALA A 141 -29.39 2.30 -25.46
CA ALA A 141 -28.83 3.06 -26.59
C ALA A 141 -29.49 2.70 -27.94
N GLN A 142 -29.88 1.44 -28.14
CA GLN A 142 -30.55 0.99 -29.37
C GLN A 142 -32.02 1.37 -29.43
N THR A 143 -32.72 1.35 -28.29
CA THR A 143 -34.17 1.58 -28.20
C THR A 143 -34.54 3.01 -27.79
N ASP A 144 -33.56 3.87 -27.51
CA ASP A 144 -33.74 5.21 -26.95
C ASP A 144 -34.57 5.20 -25.65
N GLU A 145 -34.45 4.12 -24.87
CA GLU A 145 -35.12 3.94 -23.59
C GLU A 145 -34.26 4.47 -22.44
N LYS A 146 -34.91 4.88 -21.33
CA LYS A 146 -34.19 5.21 -20.09
C LYS A 146 -33.43 3.98 -19.61
N LEU A 147 -32.16 4.19 -19.23
CA LEU A 147 -31.32 3.16 -18.66
C LEU A 147 -31.88 2.66 -17.32
N GLU A 148 -32.31 1.39 -17.28
CA GLU A 148 -32.88 0.75 -16.09
C GLU A 148 -31.87 0.61 -14.93
N SER A 149 -30.58 0.48 -15.25
CA SER A 149 -29.50 0.33 -14.26
C SER A 149 -28.50 1.47 -14.46
N PRO A 150 -28.56 2.56 -13.69
CA PRO A 150 -27.69 3.71 -13.89
C PRO A 150 -26.22 3.40 -13.64
N TRP A 151 -25.38 4.33 -14.08
CA TRP A 151 -23.97 4.36 -13.69
C TRP A 151 -23.85 4.74 -12.21
N VAL A 152 -23.23 3.88 -11.42
CA VAL A 152 -23.07 4.07 -9.96
C VAL A 152 -21.63 4.42 -9.60
N SER A 153 -21.47 5.24 -8.56
CA SER A 153 -20.17 5.60 -8.00
C SER A 153 -19.66 4.47 -7.08
N PRO A 154 -18.46 4.58 -6.47
CA PRO A 154 -17.98 3.62 -5.49
C PRO A 154 -18.92 3.40 -4.29
N GLU A 155 -19.82 4.34 -3.99
CA GLU A 155 -20.88 4.18 -2.99
C GLU A 155 -21.95 3.15 -3.40
N GLY A 156 -21.99 2.78 -4.68
CA GLY A 156 -23.01 1.89 -5.24
C GLY A 156 -24.35 2.59 -5.44
N SER A 157 -25.36 1.78 -5.69
CA SER A 157 -26.75 2.22 -5.81
C SER A 157 -27.35 2.59 -4.46
N ASP A 158 -28.33 3.48 -4.46
CA ASP A 158 -29.16 3.71 -3.28
C ASP A 158 -29.90 2.41 -2.90
N PRO A 159 -29.79 1.94 -1.63
CA PRO A 159 -30.49 0.75 -1.14
C PRO A 159 -32.02 0.89 -1.08
N ASP A 160 -32.54 2.12 -1.17
CA ASP A 160 -33.96 2.47 -1.05
C ASP A 160 -34.61 2.86 -2.39
N GLU A 161 -33.84 3.00 -3.47
CA GLU A 161 -34.38 3.15 -4.83
C GLU A 161 -34.88 1.81 -5.40
N ASP A 162 -35.85 1.90 -6.32
CA ASP A 162 -36.38 0.74 -7.05
C ASP A 162 -35.25 -0.02 -7.76
N LEU A 163 -34.86 -1.15 -7.17
CA LEU A 163 -33.80 -1.99 -7.71
C LEU A 163 -34.25 -2.60 -9.05
N PRO A 164 -33.32 -2.79 -10.00
CA PRO A 164 -33.53 -3.70 -11.11
C PRO A 164 -34.07 -5.05 -10.59
N ARG A 165 -35.09 -5.61 -11.25
CA ARG A 165 -35.80 -6.83 -10.78
C ARG A 165 -34.87 -8.03 -10.53
N ASP A 166 -33.71 -8.06 -11.15
CA ASP A 166 -32.66 -9.08 -11.08
C ASP A 166 -31.55 -8.75 -10.08
N ARG A 167 -31.58 -7.57 -9.46
CA ARG A 167 -30.63 -7.08 -8.44
C ARG A 167 -31.29 -6.94 -7.08
N ILE A 168 -32.28 -7.79 -6.79
CA ILE A 168 -33.00 -7.83 -5.51
C ILE A 168 -32.05 -8.11 -4.34
N LYS A 169 -32.41 -7.64 -3.15
CA LYS A 169 -31.57 -7.64 -1.94
C LYS A 169 -30.94 -9.01 -1.58
N SER A 170 -31.56 -10.12 -1.97
CA SER A 170 -31.06 -11.48 -1.73
C SER A 170 -29.96 -11.94 -2.69
N THR A 171 -29.75 -11.24 -3.80
CA THR A 171 -28.83 -11.66 -4.87
C THR A 171 -27.49 -10.94 -4.83
N VAL A 172 -27.37 -9.89 -4.01
CA VAL A 172 -26.15 -9.10 -3.86
C VAL A 172 -25.59 -9.34 -2.47
N MET A 173 -24.28 -9.17 -2.27
CA MET A 173 -23.66 -9.46 -0.98
C MET A 173 -24.24 -8.58 0.13
N PRO A 174 -24.82 -9.16 1.20
CA PRO A 174 -25.30 -8.38 2.33
C PRO A 174 -24.12 -7.89 3.17
N SER A 175 -24.33 -6.80 3.90
CA SER A 175 -23.39 -6.32 4.92
C SER A 175 -23.26 -7.30 6.07
N ALA A 176 -22.17 -7.14 6.82
CA ALA A 176 -21.91 -7.88 8.06
C ALA A 176 -23.06 -7.84 9.08
N ASN A 177 -23.93 -6.82 9.01
CA ASN A 177 -25.08 -6.65 9.90
C ASN A 177 -26.42 -7.04 9.24
N GLY A 178 -26.39 -7.66 8.05
CA GLY A 178 -27.59 -7.96 7.26
C GLY A 178 -28.21 -6.75 6.53
N ALA A 179 -27.65 -5.54 6.71
CA ALA A 179 -28.01 -4.38 5.88
C ALA A 179 -27.53 -4.57 4.43
N TYR A 180 -28.24 -4.01 3.45
CA TYR A 180 -27.94 -4.20 2.04
C TYR A 180 -26.80 -3.27 1.59
N TYR A 181 -25.78 -3.83 0.93
CA TYR A 181 -24.84 -3.03 0.15
C TYR A 181 -25.43 -2.80 -1.23
N GLY A 182 -25.51 -1.53 -1.67
CA GLY A 182 -25.94 -1.19 -3.03
C GLY A 182 -25.16 -1.96 -4.09
N TYR A 183 -25.81 -2.30 -5.20
CA TYR A 183 -25.08 -2.88 -6.33
C TYR A 183 -24.09 -1.85 -6.89
N GLY A 184 -22.99 -2.32 -7.44
CA GLY A 184 -21.88 -1.52 -7.91
C GLY A 184 -21.01 -0.87 -6.82
N MET A 185 -21.30 -1.09 -5.54
CA MET A 185 -20.48 -0.58 -4.43
C MET A 185 -19.07 -1.18 -4.44
N LEU A 186 -18.05 -0.39 -4.12
CA LEU A 186 -16.70 -0.88 -3.89
C LEU A 186 -16.62 -1.59 -2.54
N ILE A 187 -16.13 -2.83 -2.56
CA ILE A 187 -15.94 -3.68 -1.39
C ILE A 187 -14.49 -4.13 -1.29
N ALA A 188 -13.97 -4.17 -0.06
CA ALA A 188 -12.68 -4.79 0.26
C ALA A 188 -12.87 -6.03 1.11
N ALA A 189 -11.92 -6.95 1.02
CA ALA A 189 -11.84 -8.10 1.89
C ALA A 189 -10.38 -8.56 2.05
N ILE A 190 -10.15 -9.45 3.01
CA ILE A 190 -8.86 -10.11 3.23
C ILE A 190 -8.94 -11.54 2.73
N LYS A 191 -8.04 -11.87 1.80
CA LYS A 191 -7.80 -13.24 1.36
C LYS A 191 -6.71 -13.85 2.24
N ASP A 192 -7.08 -14.78 3.09
CA ASP A 192 -6.15 -15.41 4.04
C ASP A 192 -5.25 -16.46 3.37
N SER A 193 -4.34 -17.06 4.16
CA SER A 193 -3.43 -18.11 3.70
C SER A 193 -4.14 -19.38 3.19
N THR A 194 -5.38 -19.61 3.61
CA THR A 194 -6.24 -20.71 3.15
C THR A 194 -7.00 -20.36 1.86
N LYS A 195 -6.76 -19.16 1.30
CA LYS A 195 -7.43 -18.60 0.12
C LYS A 195 -8.91 -18.30 0.34
N GLN A 196 -9.36 -18.23 1.60
CA GLN A 196 -10.72 -17.84 1.94
C GLN A 196 -10.84 -16.32 2.06
N ILE A 197 -12.01 -15.80 1.70
CA ILE A 197 -12.33 -14.37 1.81
C ILE A 197 -12.95 -14.10 3.18
N LYS A 198 -12.36 -13.17 3.92
CA LYS A 198 -12.76 -12.78 5.28
C LYS A 198 -12.78 -11.25 5.41
N ASN A 199 -13.41 -10.77 6.48
CA ASN A 199 -13.43 -9.34 6.87
C ASN A 199 -13.87 -8.43 5.72
N ILE A 200 -15.06 -8.70 5.21
CA ILE A 200 -15.62 -7.94 4.11
C ILE A 200 -16.07 -6.58 4.64
N GLU A 201 -15.61 -5.51 4.00
CA GLU A 201 -15.85 -4.13 4.38
C GLU A 201 -16.39 -3.36 3.16
N ASN A 202 -17.48 -2.62 3.36
CA ASN A 202 -17.91 -1.60 2.40
C ASN A 202 -16.91 -0.47 2.39
N ILE A 203 -16.46 -0.02 1.22
CA ILE A 203 -15.45 1.04 1.11
C ILE A 203 -16.09 2.36 0.69
N GLY A 204 -16.93 2.37 -0.34
CA GLY A 204 -17.41 3.62 -0.91
C GLY A 204 -16.28 4.39 -1.60
N GLU A 205 -16.36 5.71 -1.58
CA GLU A 205 -15.38 6.64 -2.18
C GLU A 205 -14.15 6.82 -1.29
N ASN A 206 -14.30 6.72 0.02
CA ASN A 206 -13.19 6.89 0.97
C ASN A 206 -13.47 6.19 2.29
N LYS A 207 -12.59 5.27 2.69
CA LYS A 207 -12.66 4.65 4.02
C LYS A 207 -11.28 4.34 4.58
N GLU A 208 -11.11 4.66 5.86
CA GLU A 208 -10.05 4.13 6.70
C GLU A 208 -10.62 3.03 7.59
N PHE A 209 -9.92 1.90 7.70
CA PHE A 209 -10.30 0.81 8.60
C PHE A 209 -9.08 0.01 9.08
N THR A 210 -9.29 -0.71 10.18
CA THR A 210 -8.27 -1.56 10.80
C THR A 210 -8.45 -3.02 10.38
N ILE A 211 -7.36 -3.66 9.99
CA ILE A 211 -7.33 -5.05 9.57
C ILE A 211 -7.51 -5.99 10.77
N LYS A 212 -8.45 -6.95 10.67
CA LYS A 212 -8.76 -7.90 11.76
C LYS A 212 -7.94 -9.19 11.68
N THR A 213 -7.47 -9.57 10.49
CA THR A 213 -6.71 -10.81 10.26
C THR A 213 -5.65 -10.62 9.19
N ASP A 214 -4.55 -11.35 9.31
CA ASP A 214 -3.48 -11.37 8.32
C ASP A 214 -3.96 -11.91 6.96
N GLY A 215 -3.41 -11.35 5.88
CA GLY A 215 -3.67 -11.85 4.53
C GLY A 215 -3.37 -10.83 3.43
N GLU A 216 -3.85 -11.13 2.23
CA GLU A 216 -3.80 -10.24 1.08
C GLU A 216 -5.06 -9.39 1.01
N LEU A 217 -4.92 -8.07 0.88
CA LEU A 217 -6.05 -7.19 0.61
C LEU A 217 -6.53 -7.38 -0.84
N VAL A 218 -7.81 -7.66 -1.00
CA VAL A 218 -8.48 -7.83 -2.29
C VAL A 218 -9.70 -6.93 -2.39
N LEU A 219 -10.04 -6.52 -3.62
CA LEU A 219 -11.15 -5.61 -3.91
C LEU A 219 -12.12 -6.25 -4.90
N THR A 220 -13.38 -5.86 -4.84
CA THR A 220 -14.38 -6.21 -5.85
C THR A 220 -15.42 -5.11 -5.95
N VAL A 221 -16.16 -5.12 -7.05
CA VAL A 221 -17.43 -4.41 -7.15
C VAL A 221 -18.55 -5.35 -6.69
N ASN A 222 -19.48 -4.83 -5.92
CA ASN A 222 -20.62 -5.56 -5.38
C ASN A 222 -21.65 -5.82 -6.47
N ASP A 223 -21.94 -7.07 -6.80
CA ASP A 223 -23.03 -7.38 -7.72
C ASP A 223 -23.49 -8.83 -7.56
N ILE A 224 -24.43 -9.26 -8.41
CA ILE A 224 -25.01 -10.60 -8.35
C ILE A 224 -23.98 -11.73 -8.43
N TRP A 225 -22.84 -11.53 -9.09
CA TRP A 225 -21.81 -12.57 -9.16
C TRP A 225 -21.17 -12.90 -7.80
N LEU A 226 -21.43 -12.12 -6.75
CA LEU A 226 -21.00 -12.47 -5.38
C LEU A 226 -21.98 -13.40 -4.67
N SER A 227 -23.21 -13.55 -5.17
CA SER A 227 -24.20 -14.47 -4.59
C SER A 227 -23.85 -15.94 -4.85
N SER A 228 -24.16 -16.79 -3.87
CA SER A 228 -24.05 -18.24 -3.98
C SER A 228 -24.90 -18.83 -5.09
N ASP A 229 -26.02 -18.18 -5.40
CA ASP A 229 -27.07 -18.67 -6.28
C ASP A 229 -26.86 -18.18 -7.73
N MET A 230 -26.07 -17.12 -7.89
CA MET A 230 -25.70 -16.50 -9.16
C MET A 230 -24.23 -16.78 -9.52
N LYS A 231 -23.68 -17.88 -8.98
CA LYS A 231 -22.39 -18.48 -9.39
C LYS A 231 -22.31 -18.79 -10.89
N ASP A 232 -23.43 -18.73 -11.60
CA ASP A 232 -23.56 -18.70 -13.06
C ASP A 232 -22.85 -17.54 -13.77
N VAL A 233 -22.34 -16.54 -13.06
CA VAL A 233 -21.71 -15.37 -13.68
C VAL A 233 -20.17 -15.47 -13.76
N TYR A 234 -19.53 -16.32 -12.96
CA TYR A 234 -18.08 -16.60 -13.02
C TYR A 234 -17.82 -18.12 -13.02
N ALA A 235 -16.56 -18.57 -13.15
CA ALA A 235 -16.22 -20.00 -13.07
C ALA A 235 -15.72 -20.35 -11.66
N PRO A 236 -16.61 -20.57 -10.66
CA PRO A 236 -16.19 -20.88 -9.29
C PRO A 236 -15.29 -22.13 -9.24
N PRO A 237 -14.33 -22.23 -8.30
CA PRO A 237 -13.39 -23.34 -8.25
C PRO A 237 -14.13 -24.68 -8.17
N PHE A 238 -13.64 -25.67 -8.92
CA PHE A 238 -14.17 -27.02 -8.87
C PHE A 238 -13.81 -27.68 -7.54
N ASN A 239 -14.80 -27.78 -6.64
CA ASN A 239 -14.74 -28.44 -5.35
C ASN A 239 -16.06 -29.19 -5.10
N ASP A 240 -16.19 -29.88 -3.96
CA ASP A 240 -17.42 -30.64 -3.67
C ASP A 240 -18.65 -29.73 -3.53
N ASP A 241 -18.48 -28.48 -3.07
CA ASP A 241 -19.57 -27.51 -2.94
C ASP A 241 -20.14 -27.08 -4.30
N ASN A 242 -19.29 -26.95 -5.31
CA ASN A 242 -19.66 -26.52 -6.66
C ASN A 242 -19.85 -27.69 -7.63
N PHE A 243 -19.56 -28.93 -7.20
CA PHE A 243 -19.67 -30.13 -8.04
C PHE A 243 -21.09 -30.29 -8.60
N ARG A 244 -22.12 -30.16 -7.75
CA ARG A 244 -23.53 -30.32 -8.15
C ARG A 244 -23.97 -29.28 -9.18
N TYR A 245 -23.46 -28.07 -9.04
CA TYR A 245 -23.70 -26.98 -9.98
C TYR A 245 -23.11 -27.29 -11.36
N TYR A 246 -21.85 -27.71 -11.44
CA TYR A 246 -21.26 -28.07 -12.74
C TYR A 246 -21.88 -29.32 -13.35
N LEU A 247 -22.32 -30.25 -12.51
CA LEU A 247 -23.03 -31.44 -12.97
C LEU A 247 -24.39 -31.08 -13.58
N SER A 248 -25.14 -30.14 -13.01
CA SER A 248 -26.44 -29.74 -13.58
C SER A 248 -26.28 -29.06 -14.94
N LEU A 249 -25.24 -28.25 -15.12
CA LEU A 249 -24.93 -27.66 -16.43
C LEU A 249 -24.54 -28.71 -17.47
N ALA A 250 -23.75 -29.70 -17.07
CA ALA A 250 -23.39 -30.80 -17.96
C ALA A 250 -24.62 -31.63 -18.34
N ALA A 251 -25.52 -31.86 -17.36
CA ALA A 251 -26.77 -32.57 -17.54
C ALA A 251 -27.73 -31.83 -18.48
N LEU A 252 -27.83 -30.50 -18.40
CA LEU A 252 -28.67 -29.71 -19.32
C LEU A 252 -28.28 -29.85 -20.80
N LYS A 253 -27.05 -30.26 -21.08
CA LYS A 253 -26.53 -30.48 -22.44
C LYS A 253 -26.63 -31.95 -22.89
N SER A 254 -27.15 -32.85 -22.06
CA SER A 254 -27.22 -34.27 -22.34
C SER A 254 -28.57 -34.85 -21.95
N GLU A 255 -29.15 -35.70 -22.80
CA GLU A 255 -30.52 -36.19 -22.59
C GLU A 255 -30.69 -37.16 -21.41
N ASP A 256 -29.62 -37.72 -20.82
CA ASP A 256 -29.76 -38.67 -19.71
C ASP A 256 -28.59 -38.68 -18.71
N SER A 257 -28.46 -37.63 -17.91
CA SER A 257 -27.45 -37.53 -16.85
C SER A 257 -27.65 -38.49 -15.68
N ASN A 258 -28.85 -39.10 -15.57
CA ASN A 258 -29.21 -39.98 -14.46
C ASN A 258 -28.56 -41.36 -14.59
N SER A 259 -28.22 -41.77 -15.81
CA SER A 259 -27.51 -43.01 -16.12
C SER A 259 -26.01 -42.98 -15.79
N TRP A 260 -25.45 -41.80 -15.46
CA TRP A 260 -24.00 -41.66 -15.29
C TRP A 260 -23.50 -42.27 -13.97
N SER A 261 -22.37 -42.98 -14.06
CA SER A 261 -21.60 -43.35 -12.87
C SER A 261 -21.07 -42.09 -12.15
N GLU A 262 -20.81 -42.15 -10.85
CA GLU A 262 -20.25 -41.02 -10.10
C GLU A 262 -18.92 -40.52 -10.65
N LYS A 263 -18.08 -41.44 -11.19
CA LYS A 263 -16.85 -41.08 -11.90
C LYS A 263 -17.14 -40.22 -13.14
N MET A 264 -18.11 -40.66 -13.96
CA MET A 264 -18.50 -39.94 -15.17
C MET A 264 -19.16 -38.59 -14.83
N LYS A 265 -19.98 -38.51 -13.77
CA LYS A 265 -20.54 -37.26 -13.28
C LYS A 265 -19.44 -36.26 -12.89
N ARG A 266 -18.43 -36.70 -12.14
CA ARG A 266 -17.27 -35.86 -11.77
C ARG A 266 -16.48 -35.40 -12.99
N GLU A 267 -16.28 -36.27 -13.97
CA GLU A 267 -15.56 -35.93 -15.20
C GLU A 267 -16.33 -34.93 -16.07
N LYS A 268 -17.64 -35.12 -16.24
CA LYS A 268 -18.51 -34.19 -16.97
C LYS A 268 -18.62 -32.82 -16.29
N ALA A 269 -18.79 -32.81 -14.98
CA ALA A 269 -18.78 -31.58 -14.20
C ALA A 269 -17.43 -30.86 -14.31
N HIS A 270 -16.31 -31.60 -14.26
CA HIS A 270 -14.98 -31.01 -14.44
C HIS A 270 -14.79 -30.46 -15.87
N GLN A 271 -15.28 -31.15 -16.89
CA GLN A 271 -15.22 -30.68 -18.28
C GLN A 271 -15.98 -29.37 -18.47
N GLU A 272 -17.19 -29.25 -17.91
CA GLU A 272 -17.94 -28.00 -17.93
C GLU A 272 -17.25 -26.88 -17.16
N TYR A 273 -16.66 -27.18 -16.01
CA TYR A 273 -15.82 -26.23 -15.29
C TYR A 273 -14.68 -25.71 -16.18
N GLN A 274 -13.91 -26.59 -16.82
CA GLN A 274 -12.79 -26.18 -17.68
C GLN A 274 -13.25 -25.36 -18.90
N ASN A 275 -14.38 -25.70 -19.49
CA ASN A 275 -14.95 -24.93 -20.60
C ASN A 275 -15.32 -23.51 -20.16
N ARG A 276 -16.01 -23.38 -19.01
CA ARG A 276 -16.38 -22.08 -18.45
C ARG A 276 -15.16 -21.28 -18.01
N LEU A 277 -14.20 -21.93 -17.36
CA LEU A 277 -12.93 -21.33 -16.95
C LEU A 277 -12.16 -20.79 -18.16
N ARG A 278 -12.10 -21.54 -19.26
CA ARG A 278 -11.46 -21.09 -20.50
C ARG A 278 -12.18 -19.90 -21.11
N ALA A 279 -13.51 -19.92 -21.18
CA ALA A 279 -14.30 -18.80 -21.69
C ALA A 279 -14.09 -17.54 -20.84
N TRP A 280 -14.12 -17.69 -19.51
CA TRP A 280 -13.88 -16.61 -18.57
C TRP A 280 -12.45 -16.05 -18.67
N ASN A 281 -11.43 -16.93 -18.71
CA ASN A 281 -10.04 -16.53 -18.91
C ASN A 281 -9.84 -15.77 -20.22
N TYR A 282 -10.47 -16.24 -21.30
CA TYR A 282 -10.42 -15.55 -22.59
C TYR A 282 -10.99 -14.12 -22.50
N ILE A 283 -12.10 -13.93 -21.78
CA ILE A 283 -12.70 -12.61 -21.55
C ILE A 283 -11.76 -11.72 -20.73
N ALA A 284 -11.28 -12.24 -19.60
CA ALA A 284 -10.38 -11.53 -18.69
C ALA A 284 -9.06 -11.14 -19.38
N ASP A 285 -8.44 -12.06 -20.13
CA ASP A 285 -7.15 -11.86 -20.76
C ASP A 285 -7.23 -10.87 -21.95
N ASN A 286 -8.30 -10.95 -22.75
CA ASN A 286 -8.43 -10.09 -23.93
C ASN A 286 -9.05 -8.72 -23.62
N LYS A 287 -9.51 -8.49 -22.37
CA LYS A 287 -10.35 -7.34 -22.01
C LYS A 287 -11.54 -7.15 -22.96
N ASN A 288 -11.91 -8.20 -23.69
CA ASN A 288 -12.95 -8.16 -24.68
C ASN A 288 -14.26 -8.25 -23.93
N CYS A 289 -15.02 -7.16 -23.95
CA CYS A 289 -16.43 -7.15 -23.61
C CYS A 289 -17.13 -8.09 -24.57
N ASN A 290 -17.18 -9.39 -24.26
CA ASN A 290 -17.88 -10.34 -25.10
C ASN A 290 -19.36 -9.97 -25.02
N VAL A 291 -19.96 -9.66 -26.18
CA VAL A 291 -21.37 -9.31 -26.35
C VAL A 291 -22.32 -10.38 -25.78
N TRP A 292 -21.82 -11.59 -25.50
CA TRP A 292 -22.53 -12.69 -24.85
C TRP A 292 -22.49 -12.68 -23.32
N TYR A 293 -21.55 -11.95 -22.70
CA TYR A 293 -21.41 -11.83 -21.25
C TYR A 293 -21.60 -10.37 -20.83
N ASN A 294 -22.74 -10.13 -20.22
CA ASN A 294 -23.48 -8.89 -20.35
C ASN A 294 -23.22 -7.83 -19.28
N ASP A 295 -22.21 -7.99 -18.44
CA ASP A 295 -22.48 -7.49 -17.09
C ASP A 295 -21.69 -6.29 -16.63
N ASN A 296 -20.60 -5.79 -17.24
CA ASN A 296 -20.13 -4.49 -16.75
C ASN A 296 -19.30 -3.61 -17.69
N ILE A 297 -19.43 -2.29 -17.52
CA ILE A 297 -18.62 -1.27 -18.18
C ILE A 297 -18.19 -0.21 -17.16
N GLY A 298 -17.06 0.43 -17.41
CA GLY A 298 -16.49 1.44 -16.53
C GLY A 298 -15.42 0.86 -15.63
N ALA A 299 -14.86 1.73 -14.81
CA ALA A 299 -13.85 1.35 -13.83
C ALA A 299 -13.83 2.34 -12.68
N PHE A 300 -13.42 1.86 -11.51
CA PHE A 300 -12.99 2.73 -10.43
C PHE A 300 -11.47 2.92 -10.50
N SER A 301 -11.03 4.16 -10.38
CA SER A 301 -9.65 4.46 -10.03
C SER A 301 -9.55 4.36 -8.52
N VAL A 302 -8.83 3.36 -8.01
CA VAL A 302 -8.70 3.10 -6.58
C VAL A 302 -7.26 3.32 -6.15
N SER A 303 -7.06 4.06 -5.07
CA SER A 303 -5.79 4.18 -4.36
C SER A 303 -5.92 3.51 -3.00
N VAL A 304 -5.01 2.60 -2.71
CA VAL A 304 -4.90 1.95 -1.41
C VAL A 304 -3.59 2.38 -0.78
N SER A 305 -3.65 2.81 0.47
CA SER A 305 -2.49 3.16 1.28
C SER A 305 -2.50 2.35 2.58
N GLY A 306 -1.46 1.53 2.77
CA GLY A 306 -1.24 0.80 4.01
C GLY A 306 -0.17 1.47 4.85
N ASN A 307 -0.47 1.76 6.12
CA ASN A 307 0.54 2.09 7.13
C ASN A 307 0.78 0.84 7.99
N LYS A 308 1.99 0.28 7.87
CA LYS A 308 2.54 -0.75 8.77
C LYS A 308 3.12 -0.13 10.02
#